data_AF-A0A3T0DGP3-F1
#
_entry.id   AF-A0A3T0DGP3-F1
#
_cell.length_a   1.000
_cell.length_b   1.000
_cell.length_c   1.000
_cell.angle_alpha   90.00
_cell.angle_beta   90.00
_cell.angle_gamma   90.00
#
_symmetry.space_group_name_H-M   'P 1'
#
loop_
_entity.id
_entity.type
_entity.pdbx_description
1 polymer ?
#
loop_
_entity_poly.entity_id
_entity_poly.type
_entity_poly.pdbx_seq_one_letter_code
_entity_poly.pdbx_strand_id
1 'polypeptide(L)'
;MGGQWPRGPRLLAPTGNIGGPQPHDRVVPKASNTQARHIFIVTDNQIPAWLNTDHPQITVIDHREIFTDPEVLPVFNSHAIESQLHHIPGLSDRYLYLNDDCFFLRPTEPELFYTGNGLAKHFPSIVPIDVDGWSPRDLPIISAAKQGRDYLLERYGRTVTHRLKHTPHAQLRPLLEKMERNAPDMFAQVAASRFRAPDDFSIPASLHHFDAYAQGRSVEGTIGYQFVDLTREDLTLQLGRIARRTDLDVCCINETDLPQAEVDRVDREVRRFLTDRFPVPSSFELTACDDSPVAARAGNRSSTTNQDRQNYAFTREKAG
;
A
#
# COMPACT_ATOMS: atom_id res chain seq x y z
N MET A 1 -18.62 8.28 5.29
CA MET A 1 -18.12 9.13 6.38
C MET A 1 -16.87 8.45 6.90
N GLY A 2 -15.70 8.85 6.41
CA GLY A 2 -14.43 8.24 6.78
C GLY A 2 -13.97 8.77 8.13
N GLY A 3 -13.78 7.88 9.09
CA GLY A 3 -13.23 8.19 10.40
C GLY A 3 -11.82 8.75 10.25
N GLN A 4 -11.63 9.95 10.80
CA GLN A 4 -10.35 10.63 10.86
C GLN A 4 -9.50 9.95 11.94
N TRP A 5 -8.43 9.28 11.53
CA TRP A 5 -7.47 8.62 12.42
C TRP A 5 -6.87 9.61 13.43
N PRO A 6 -6.81 9.27 14.73
CA PRO A 6 -6.04 10.05 15.69
C PRO A 6 -4.54 9.83 15.47
N ARG A 7 -3.85 10.94 15.21
CA ARG A 7 -2.40 11.20 15.31
C ARG A 7 -1.50 9.97 15.62
N GLY A 8 -0.93 9.42 14.55
CA GLY A 8 0.38 8.78 14.54
C GLY A 8 0.39 7.29 14.18
N PRO A 9 0.50 6.91 12.90
CA PRO A 9 0.80 5.53 12.55
C PRO A 9 2.28 5.26 12.81
N ARG A 10 2.62 4.39 13.77
CA ARG A 10 3.97 3.81 13.96
C ARG A 10 4.06 2.48 13.21
N LEU A 11 4.41 2.52 11.93
CA LEU A 11 5.33 1.63 11.20
C LEU A 11 5.04 1.70 9.70
N LEU A 12 6.05 1.36 8.92
CA LEU A 12 6.05 1.36 7.47
C LEU A 12 5.94 -0.05 6.90
N ALA A 13 5.14 -0.18 5.86
CA ALA A 13 5.15 -1.33 4.98
C ALA A 13 6.15 -1.05 3.84
N PRO A 14 7.27 -1.78 3.73
CA PRO A 14 8.34 -1.46 2.77
C PRO A 14 8.01 -1.94 1.36
N THR A 15 7.82 -1.03 0.39
CA THR A 15 7.86 -1.42 -1.03
C THR A 15 9.31 -1.72 -1.44
N GLY A 16 9.71 -3.00 -1.37
CA GLY A 16 11.11 -3.41 -1.54
C GLY A 16 11.45 -3.86 -2.95
N ASN A 17 12.50 -3.28 -3.53
CA ASN A 17 13.20 -3.78 -4.72
C ASN A 17 14.17 -4.93 -4.33
N ILE A 18 14.19 -6.06 -5.05
CA ILE A 18 14.95 -7.27 -4.65
C ILE A 18 16.13 -7.58 -5.61
N GLY A 19 17.32 -8.00 -5.11
CA GLY A 19 18.36 -8.68 -5.93
C GLY A 19 19.78 -8.89 -5.33
N GLY A 20 20.34 -10.11 -5.51
CA GLY A 20 21.78 -10.47 -5.70
C GLY A 20 22.76 -10.49 -4.50
N PRO A 21 23.73 -11.44 -4.40
CA PRO A 21 24.40 -11.80 -3.14
C PRO A 21 25.54 -10.85 -2.73
N GLN A 22 25.63 -10.56 -1.43
CA GLN A 22 26.80 -9.94 -0.79
C GLN A 22 27.18 -10.73 0.49
N PRO A 23 28.48 -10.85 0.81
CA PRO A 23 28.96 -11.73 1.86
C PRO A 23 28.92 -11.07 3.25
N HIS A 24 28.54 -11.90 4.22
CA HIS A 24 28.89 -11.91 5.65
C HIS A 24 29.10 -10.55 6.35
N ASP A 25 28.12 -10.12 7.13
CA ASP A 25 28.33 -9.85 8.57
C ASP A 25 27.00 -9.80 9.34
N ARG A 26 27.00 -10.47 10.50
CA ARG A 26 25.82 -10.74 11.34
C ARG A 26 25.57 -9.60 12.32
N VAL A 27 24.54 -8.79 12.08
CA VAL A 27 23.66 -8.19 13.09
C VAL A 27 22.27 -8.00 12.43
N VAL A 28 21.22 -8.62 12.98
CA VAL A 28 19.87 -8.66 12.38
C VAL A 28 18.97 -7.62 13.07
N PRO A 29 18.51 -6.56 12.38
CA PRO A 29 17.46 -5.68 12.89
C PRO A 29 16.06 -6.20 12.48
N LYS A 30 15.02 -5.63 13.10
CA LYS A 30 13.58 -5.76 12.84
C LYS A 30 13.19 -6.13 11.39
N ALA A 31 11.97 -6.65 11.23
CA ALA A 31 11.27 -7.01 9.99
C ALA A 31 11.14 -5.93 8.88
N SER A 32 12.13 -5.04 8.72
CA SER A 32 12.73 -4.75 7.42
C SER A 32 13.05 -6.08 6.74
N ASN A 33 12.40 -6.34 5.61
CA ASN A 33 12.84 -7.38 4.71
C ASN A 33 14.27 -7.00 4.27
N THR A 34 15.29 -7.68 4.82
CA THR A 34 16.73 -7.34 4.76
C THR A 34 17.35 -7.31 3.36
N GLN A 35 16.51 -7.38 2.32
CA GLN A 35 16.90 -7.45 0.91
C GLN A 35 16.23 -6.39 0.04
N ALA A 36 15.36 -5.55 0.62
CA ALA A 36 14.84 -4.38 -0.05
C ALA A 36 15.97 -3.36 -0.22
N ARG A 37 16.41 -3.11 -1.46
CA ARG A 37 17.48 -2.10 -1.72
C ARG A 37 17.02 -0.68 -1.39
N HIS A 38 15.75 -0.38 -1.65
CA HIS A 38 15.11 0.92 -1.48
C HIS A 38 13.63 0.74 -1.20
N ILE A 39 13.06 1.64 -0.39
CA ILE A 39 11.66 1.63 0.03
C ILE A 39 11.00 2.95 -0.37
N PHE A 40 9.92 2.85 -1.13
CA PHE A 40 9.06 3.99 -1.43
C PHE A 40 7.83 3.97 -0.53
N ILE A 41 7.54 5.12 0.06
CA ILE A 41 6.43 5.29 0.99
C ILE A 41 5.49 6.30 0.35
N VAL A 42 4.42 5.79 -0.25
CA VAL A 42 3.42 6.64 -0.89
C VAL A 42 2.40 7.06 0.14
N THR A 43 2.19 8.37 0.33
CA THR A 43 1.26 8.91 1.33
C THR A 43 0.34 9.97 0.74
N ASP A 44 -0.69 10.35 1.48
CA ASP A 44 -1.54 11.51 1.18
C ASP A 44 -1.03 12.72 1.96
N ASN A 45 0.18 13.16 1.60
CA ASN A 45 0.89 14.29 2.23
C ASN A 45 1.19 14.11 3.73
N GLN A 46 1.11 12.88 4.25
CA GLN A 46 1.45 12.59 5.64
C GLN A 46 2.90 12.12 5.75
N ILE A 47 3.62 12.62 6.75
CA ILE A 47 4.94 12.12 7.13
C ILE A 47 4.86 11.74 8.61
N PRO A 48 5.03 10.45 8.96
CA PRO A 48 4.99 10.04 10.36
C PRO A 48 6.13 10.67 11.16
N ALA A 49 5.83 11.25 12.33
CA ALA A 49 6.80 12.03 13.12
C ALA A 49 8.00 11.23 13.66
N TRP A 50 7.94 9.89 13.62
CA TRP A 50 9.02 9.01 14.04
C TRP A 50 9.90 8.55 12.86
N LEU A 51 9.52 8.84 11.62
CA LEU A 51 10.23 8.38 10.43
C LEU A 51 11.47 9.23 10.17
N ASN A 52 12.62 8.58 10.04
CA ASN A 52 13.84 9.20 9.54
C ASN A 52 13.75 9.34 8.01
N THR A 53 13.29 10.50 7.53
CA THR A 53 13.18 10.81 6.10
C THR A 53 14.52 11.02 5.41
N ASP A 54 15.60 11.22 6.18
CA ASP A 54 16.96 11.40 5.64
C ASP A 54 17.68 10.06 5.41
N HIS A 55 17.03 8.93 5.74
CA HIS A 55 17.61 7.61 5.54
C HIS A 55 17.77 7.30 4.04
N PRO A 56 18.98 6.93 3.55
CA PRO A 56 19.28 6.85 2.12
C PRO A 56 18.51 5.76 1.36
N GLN A 57 17.95 4.78 2.07
CA GLN A 57 17.14 3.69 1.50
C GLN A 57 15.63 3.96 1.52
N ILE A 58 15.20 5.16 1.91
CA ILE A 58 13.78 5.53 1.97
C ILE A 58 13.52 6.76 1.09
N THR A 59 12.37 6.76 0.44
CA THR A 59 11.81 7.98 -0.14
C THR A 59 10.33 8.04 0.17
N VAL A 60 9.91 9.12 0.82
CA VAL A 60 8.49 9.45 0.99
C VAL A 60 8.04 10.21 -0.25
N ILE A 61 6.96 9.76 -0.86
CA ILE A 61 6.38 10.32 -2.07
C ILE A 61 4.93 10.68 -1.78
N ASP A 62 4.52 11.89 -2.11
CA ASP A 62 3.10 12.21 -2.12
C ASP A 62 2.45 11.53 -3.32
N HIS A 63 1.33 10.83 -3.12
CA HIS A 63 0.67 10.12 -4.21
C HIS A 63 0.33 11.03 -5.41
N ARG A 64 0.16 12.35 -5.20
CA ARG A 64 -0.10 13.30 -6.29
C ARG A 64 1.07 13.39 -7.27
N GLU A 65 2.29 13.06 -6.85
CA GLU A 65 3.50 13.08 -7.69
C GLU A 65 3.56 11.94 -8.71
N ILE A 66 2.75 10.87 -8.52
CA ILE A 66 2.77 9.67 -9.37
C ILE A 66 1.58 9.59 -10.33
N PHE A 67 0.61 10.51 -10.23
CA PHE A 67 -0.51 10.58 -11.15
C PHE A 67 -0.07 11.16 -12.50
N THR A 68 -0.39 10.45 -13.59
CA THR A 68 -0.10 10.92 -14.95
C THR A 68 -0.97 12.09 -15.38
N ASP A 69 -2.21 12.15 -14.89
CA ASP A 69 -3.12 13.28 -15.07
C ASP A 69 -3.39 13.96 -13.72
N PRO A 70 -2.80 15.14 -13.44
CA PRO A 70 -3.03 15.85 -12.19
C PRO A 70 -4.44 16.45 -12.08
N GLU A 71 -5.20 16.59 -13.18
CA GLU A 71 -6.54 17.21 -13.17
C GLU A 71 -7.60 16.34 -12.47
N VAL A 72 -7.32 15.04 -12.30
CA VAL A 72 -8.25 14.12 -11.62
C VAL A 72 -8.17 14.22 -10.09
N LEU A 73 -7.12 14.85 -9.57
CA LEU A 73 -6.90 15.04 -8.13
C LEU A 73 -7.92 16.04 -7.53
N PRO A 74 -8.23 15.97 -6.22
CA PRO A 74 -7.73 14.99 -5.24
C PRO A 74 -8.46 13.64 -5.33
N VAL A 75 -7.75 12.58 -4.98
CA VAL A 75 -8.24 11.20 -4.95
C VAL A 75 -7.87 10.55 -3.62
N PHE A 76 -8.81 9.80 -3.03
CA PHE A 76 -8.64 9.10 -1.75
C PHE A 76 -8.87 7.58 -1.88
N ASN A 77 -9.08 7.11 -3.11
CA ASN A 77 -9.32 5.71 -3.42
C ASN A 77 -8.00 4.97 -3.56
N SER A 78 -7.78 3.94 -2.75
CA SER A 78 -6.56 3.15 -2.88
C SER A 78 -6.48 2.41 -4.23
N HIS A 79 -7.58 1.99 -4.87
CA HIS A 79 -7.49 1.42 -6.23
C HIS A 79 -6.88 2.42 -7.23
N ALA A 80 -7.29 3.68 -7.15
CA ALA A 80 -6.79 4.75 -7.99
C ALA A 80 -5.29 5.02 -7.72
N ILE A 81 -4.91 5.23 -6.46
CA ILE A 81 -3.52 5.48 -6.06
C ILE A 81 -2.62 4.29 -6.42
N GLU A 82 -3.08 3.07 -6.14
CA GLU A 82 -2.38 1.83 -6.48
C GLU A 82 -2.12 1.72 -7.98
N SER A 83 -3.10 2.08 -8.82
CA SER A 83 -2.96 2.03 -10.29
C SER A 83 -1.86 2.95 -10.83
N GLN A 84 -1.34 3.87 -10.03
CA GLN A 84 -0.30 4.85 -10.42
C GLN A 84 1.09 4.48 -9.88
N LEU A 85 1.22 3.45 -9.03
CA LEU A 85 2.49 3.13 -8.35
C LEU A 85 3.64 2.83 -9.30
N HIS A 86 3.39 2.26 -10.48
CA HIS A 86 4.45 1.95 -11.45
C HIS A 86 5.11 3.19 -12.08
N HIS A 87 4.56 4.38 -11.86
CA HIS A 87 5.13 5.67 -12.28
C HIS A 87 6.22 6.20 -11.34
N ILE A 88 6.41 5.61 -10.16
CA ILE A 88 7.42 6.04 -9.20
C ILE A 88 8.81 6.10 -9.87
N PRO A 89 9.46 7.28 -9.90
CA PRO A 89 10.82 7.40 -10.42
C PRO A 89 11.79 6.53 -9.63
N GLY A 90 12.62 5.75 -10.33
CA GLY A 90 13.58 4.83 -9.69
C GLY A 90 13.01 3.51 -9.17
N LEU A 91 11.71 3.24 -9.36
CA LEU A 91 11.11 1.93 -9.07
C LEU A 91 11.70 0.85 -9.98
N SER A 92 12.10 -0.30 -9.43
CA SER A 92 12.68 -1.38 -10.23
C SER A 92 11.60 -2.11 -11.04
N ASP A 93 12.06 -2.80 -12.09
CA ASP A 93 11.21 -3.70 -12.87
C ASP A 93 10.51 -4.80 -12.05
N ARG A 94 11.08 -5.15 -10.89
CA ARG A 94 10.56 -6.12 -9.92
C ARG A 94 10.57 -5.48 -8.55
N TYR A 95 9.39 -5.31 -7.98
CA TYR A 95 9.20 -4.69 -6.68
C TYR A 95 8.08 -5.37 -5.91
N LEU A 96 8.13 -5.29 -4.58
CA LEU A 96 7.01 -5.66 -3.73
C LEU A 96 6.11 -4.45 -3.51
N TYR A 97 4.82 -4.65 -3.73
CA TYR A 97 3.76 -3.72 -3.30
C TYR A 97 3.04 -4.34 -2.10
N LEU A 98 2.73 -3.54 -1.09
CA LEU A 98 1.93 -3.96 0.05
C LEU A 98 1.31 -2.73 0.72
N ASN A 99 0.17 -2.93 1.36
CA ASN A 99 -0.52 -1.90 2.14
C ASN A 99 0.05 -1.78 3.55
N ASP A 100 -0.33 -0.69 4.23
CA ASP A 100 0.05 -0.33 5.59
C ASP A 100 -0.50 -1.29 6.66
N ASP A 101 -1.51 -2.08 6.31
CA ASP A 101 -2.10 -3.13 7.14
C ASP A 101 -1.35 -4.48 7.07
N CYS A 102 -0.31 -4.59 6.22
CA CYS A 102 0.45 -5.81 6.00
C CYS A 102 1.80 -5.81 6.76
N PHE A 103 2.02 -6.84 7.58
CA PHE A 103 3.20 -6.98 8.42
C PHE A 103 3.98 -8.25 8.10
N PHE A 104 5.30 -8.13 7.93
CA PHE A 104 6.21 -9.28 7.92
C PHE A 104 6.43 -9.79 9.35
N LEU A 105 6.14 -11.07 9.58
CA LEU A 105 6.33 -11.69 10.88
C LEU A 105 7.72 -12.34 10.98
N ARG A 106 8.34 -12.72 9.88
CA ARG A 106 9.73 -13.22 9.89
C ARG A 106 10.53 -12.61 8.76
N PRO A 107 11.87 -12.66 8.81
CA PRO A 107 12.68 -12.44 7.63
C PRO A 107 12.20 -13.34 6.49
N THR A 108 12.08 -12.75 5.30
CA THR A 108 11.68 -13.46 4.09
C THR A 108 12.75 -13.27 3.03
N GLU A 109 12.81 -14.21 2.09
CA GLU A 109 13.77 -14.21 1.01
C GLU A 109 13.07 -13.83 -0.30
N PRO A 110 13.80 -13.27 -1.29
CA PRO A 110 13.34 -12.99 -2.66
C PRO A 110 12.53 -14.13 -3.25
N GLU A 111 12.98 -15.35 -2.98
CA GLU A 111 12.46 -16.60 -3.50
C GLU A 111 11.05 -16.88 -2.99
N LEU A 112 10.59 -16.21 -1.92
CA LEU A 112 9.19 -16.24 -1.52
C LEU A 112 8.29 -15.57 -2.58
N PHE A 113 8.79 -14.53 -3.22
CA PHE A 113 8.03 -13.65 -4.12
C PHE A 113 8.37 -13.82 -5.60
N TYR A 114 9.57 -14.30 -5.91
CA TYR A 114 10.02 -14.54 -7.28
C TYR A 114 10.61 -15.93 -7.42
N THR A 115 10.50 -16.55 -8.58
CA THR A 115 11.24 -17.77 -8.90
C THR A 115 12.67 -17.44 -9.32
N GLY A 116 13.57 -18.43 -9.31
CA GLY A 116 14.96 -18.24 -9.75
C GLY A 116 15.12 -17.79 -11.21
N ASN A 117 14.14 -18.11 -12.08
CA ASN A 117 14.08 -17.61 -13.46
C ASN A 117 13.32 -16.26 -13.59
N GLY A 118 12.89 -15.66 -12.47
CA GLY A 118 12.35 -14.31 -12.42
C GLY A 118 10.84 -14.17 -12.68
N LEU A 119 10.07 -15.25 -12.58
CA LEU A 119 8.60 -15.19 -12.58
C LEU A 119 8.10 -14.66 -11.24
N ALA A 120 7.08 -13.81 -11.25
CA ALA A 120 6.44 -13.34 -10.03
C ALA A 120 5.59 -14.46 -9.40
N LYS A 121 5.57 -14.57 -8.08
CA LYS A 121 4.65 -15.46 -7.37
C LYS A 121 3.43 -14.68 -6.92
N HIS A 122 2.25 -15.23 -7.16
CA HIS A 122 1.00 -14.73 -6.59
C HIS A 122 0.41 -15.79 -5.65
N PHE A 123 -0.42 -15.34 -4.70
CA PHE A 123 -0.92 -16.19 -3.62
C PHE A 123 -2.44 -16.26 -3.66
N PRO A 124 -3.03 -17.30 -4.28
CA PRO A 124 -4.47 -17.49 -4.29
C PRO A 124 -5.06 -17.61 -2.89
N SER A 125 -6.24 -17.04 -2.71
CA SER A 125 -7.09 -17.22 -1.54
C SER A 125 -8.06 -18.37 -1.78
N ILE A 126 -8.55 -18.99 -0.71
CA ILE A 126 -9.67 -19.94 -0.80
C ILE A 126 -11.02 -19.23 -0.98
N VAL A 127 -11.03 -17.89 -0.90
CA VAL A 127 -12.26 -17.11 -0.98
C VAL A 127 -12.68 -16.99 -2.45
N PRO A 128 -13.88 -17.48 -2.82
CA PRO A 128 -14.31 -17.48 -4.21
C PRO A 128 -14.66 -16.08 -4.72
N ILE A 129 -14.71 -15.97 -6.05
CA ILE A 129 -15.36 -14.89 -6.78
C ILE A 129 -16.73 -15.42 -7.24
N ASP A 130 -17.81 -14.75 -6.84
CA ASP A 130 -19.17 -15.17 -7.20
C ASP A 130 -19.34 -15.23 -8.71
N VAL A 131 -20.07 -16.24 -9.21
CA VAL A 131 -20.22 -16.53 -10.65
C VAL A 131 -20.98 -15.46 -11.43
N ASP A 132 -21.82 -14.67 -10.74
CA ASP A 132 -22.59 -13.61 -11.37
C ASP A 132 -21.68 -12.50 -11.91
N GLY A 133 -22.22 -11.72 -12.85
CA GLY A 133 -21.60 -10.48 -13.30
C GLY A 133 -21.42 -9.48 -12.16
N TRP A 134 -20.54 -8.50 -12.38
CA TRP A 134 -20.42 -7.39 -11.42
C TRP A 134 -21.71 -6.57 -11.37
N SER A 135 -21.98 -5.97 -10.21
CA SER A 135 -23.17 -5.16 -9.98
C SER A 135 -22.79 -3.89 -9.21
N PRO A 136 -23.43 -2.74 -9.48
CA PRO A 136 -23.27 -1.52 -8.67
C PRO A 136 -23.65 -1.71 -7.18
N ARG A 137 -24.31 -2.82 -6.84
CA ARG A 137 -24.66 -3.18 -5.45
C ARG A 137 -23.57 -4.02 -4.76
N ASP A 138 -22.60 -4.53 -5.51
CA ASP A 138 -21.48 -5.27 -4.94
C ASP A 138 -20.64 -4.32 -4.08
N LEU A 139 -20.06 -4.87 -3.01
CA LEU A 139 -18.98 -4.16 -2.32
C LEU A 139 -17.85 -3.92 -3.33
N PRO A 140 -17.19 -2.75 -3.32
CA PRO A 140 -16.19 -2.41 -4.33
C PRO A 140 -15.07 -3.45 -4.50
N ILE A 141 -14.65 -4.11 -3.43
CA ILE A 141 -13.66 -5.21 -3.49
C ILE A 141 -14.18 -6.45 -4.22
N ILE A 142 -15.48 -6.76 -4.09
CA ILE A 142 -16.13 -7.88 -4.78
C ILE A 142 -16.27 -7.52 -6.26
N SER A 143 -16.76 -6.31 -6.53
CA SER A 143 -16.96 -5.83 -7.89
C SER A 143 -15.65 -5.79 -8.68
N ALA A 144 -14.58 -5.23 -8.08
CA ALA A 144 -13.25 -5.19 -8.68
C ALA A 144 -12.71 -6.60 -9.02
N ALA A 145 -13.01 -7.62 -8.21
CA ALA A 145 -12.62 -8.99 -8.50
C ALA A 145 -13.41 -9.58 -9.69
N LYS A 146 -14.72 -9.32 -9.75
CA LYS A 146 -15.58 -9.74 -10.87
C LYS A 146 -15.18 -9.04 -12.17
N GLN A 147 -14.95 -7.73 -12.14
CA GLN A 147 -14.47 -6.98 -13.30
C GLN A 147 -13.11 -7.48 -13.79
N GLY A 148 -12.19 -7.81 -12.87
CA GLY A 148 -10.91 -8.43 -13.23
C GLY A 148 -11.08 -9.79 -13.90
N ARG A 149 -12.02 -10.62 -13.43
CA ARG A 149 -12.37 -11.90 -14.10
C ARG A 149 -12.91 -11.65 -15.50
N ASP A 150 -13.82 -10.70 -15.66
CA ASP A 150 -14.47 -10.42 -16.94
C ASP A 150 -13.43 -9.91 -17.97
N TYR A 151 -12.50 -9.03 -17.55
CA TYR A 151 -11.34 -8.62 -18.36
C TYR A 151 -10.50 -9.81 -18.84
N LEU A 152 -10.19 -10.77 -17.96
CA LEU A 152 -9.39 -11.95 -18.33
C LEU A 152 -10.13 -12.89 -19.28
N LEU A 153 -11.45 -13.01 -19.11
CA LEU A 153 -12.30 -13.81 -19.97
C LEU A 153 -12.34 -13.23 -21.39
N GLU A 154 -12.54 -11.92 -21.50
CA GLU A 154 -12.55 -11.21 -22.79
C GLU A 154 -11.19 -11.27 -23.48
N ARG A 155 -10.11 -11.04 -22.73
CA ARG A 155 -8.76 -10.91 -23.30
C ARG A 155 -8.10 -12.25 -23.63
N TYR A 156 -8.32 -13.27 -22.81
CA TYR A 156 -7.59 -14.54 -22.90
C TYR A 156 -8.49 -15.77 -23.04
N GLY A 157 -9.82 -15.62 -22.95
CA GLY A 157 -10.74 -16.76 -22.86
C GLY A 157 -10.52 -17.59 -21.59
N ARG A 158 -9.99 -16.98 -20.52
CA ARG A 158 -9.67 -17.64 -19.25
C ARG A 158 -10.42 -16.97 -18.11
N THR A 159 -10.91 -17.78 -17.17
CA THR A 159 -11.61 -17.29 -15.98
C THR A 159 -10.80 -17.55 -14.72
N VAL A 160 -11.03 -16.73 -13.71
CA VAL A 160 -10.50 -16.90 -12.36
C VAL A 160 -11.66 -17.03 -11.39
N THR A 161 -11.54 -17.95 -10.45
CA THR A 161 -12.63 -18.36 -9.56
C THR A 161 -12.40 -17.95 -8.11
N HIS A 162 -11.21 -17.45 -7.79
CA HIS A 162 -10.78 -17.14 -6.44
C HIS A 162 -10.05 -15.80 -6.40
N ARG A 163 -10.15 -15.11 -5.26
CA ARG A 163 -9.40 -13.88 -5.00
C ARG A 163 -7.95 -14.19 -4.63
N LEU A 164 -7.13 -13.16 -4.49
CA LEU A 164 -5.79 -13.27 -3.92
C LEU A 164 -5.80 -13.02 -2.41
N LYS A 165 -4.82 -13.57 -1.71
CA LYS A 165 -4.57 -13.23 -0.30
C LYS A 165 -4.04 -11.80 -0.23
N HIS A 166 -4.49 -11.06 0.79
CA HIS A 166 -4.03 -9.70 1.06
C HIS A 166 -2.64 -9.74 1.71
N THR A 167 -1.61 -9.75 0.87
CA THR A 167 -0.21 -10.05 1.22
C THR A 167 0.71 -9.14 0.42
N PRO A 168 2.02 -9.09 0.71
CA PRO A 168 2.95 -8.42 -0.19
C PRO A 168 2.91 -9.04 -1.59
N HIS A 169 2.61 -8.19 -2.56
CA HIS A 169 2.37 -8.51 -3.95
C HIS A 169 3.65 -8.33 -4.77
N ALA A 170 4.15 -9.41 -5.36
CA ALA A 170 5.27 -9.37 -6.29
C ALA A 170 4.84 -8.76 -7.63
N GLN A 171 5.24 -7.53 -7.89
CA GLN A 171 4.83 -6.79 -9.08
C GLN A 171 5.93 -6.81 -10.15
N LEU A 172 5.49 -6.64 -11.40
CA LEU A 172 6.33 -6.51 -12.58
C LEU A 172 6.00 -5.16 -13.23
N ARG A 173 6.82 -4.14 -13.01
CA ARG A 173 6.58 -2.78 -13.53
C ARG A 173 6.40 -2.76 -15.06
N PRO A 174 7.22 -3.43 -15.89
CA PRO A 174 7.01 -3.44 -17.35
C PRO A 174 5.69 -4.08 -17.79
N LEU A 175 5.10 -4.93 -16.94
CA LEU A 175 3.78 -5.50 -17.20
C LEU A 175 2.67 -4.48 -16.91
N LEU A 176 2.73 -3.76 -15.79
CA LEU A 176 1.78 -2.68 -15.50
C LEU A 176 1.81 -1.60 -16.58
N GLU A 177 3.00 -1.15 -16.99
CA GLU A 177 3.15 -0.20 -18.10
C GLU A 177 2.56 -0.75 -19.42
N LYS A 178 2.67 -2.06 -19.66
CA LYS A 178 2.06 -2.72 -20.83
C LYS A 178 0.54 -2.79 -20.69
N MET A 179 0.01 -3.06 -19.50
CA MET A 179 -1.43 -3.09 -19.24
C MET A 179 -2.03 -1.70 -19.45
N GLU A 180 -1.40 -0.66 -18.92
CA GLU A 180 -1.83 0.73 -19.09
C GLU A 180 -1.85 1.16 -20.56
N ARG A 181 -0.78 0.86 -21.33
CA ARG A 181 -0.76 1.13 -22.78
C ARG A 181 -1.84 0.39 -23.55
N ASN A 182 -2.25 -0.81 -23.11
CA ASN A 182 -3.23 -1.62 -23.81
C ASN A 182 -4.68 -1.30 -23.41
N ALA A 183 -4.89 -0.74 -22.23
CA ALA A 183 -6.20 -0.40 -21.68
C ALA A 183 -6.17 1.00 -21.03
N PRO A 184 -5.85 2.05 -21.80
CA PRO A 184 -5.68 3.40 -21.25
C PRO A 184 -6.98 3.91 -20.61
N ASP A 185 -8.14 3.60 -21.20
CA ASP A 185 -9.44 4.02 -20.66
C ASP A 185 -9.74 3.41 -19.29
N MET A 186 -9.37 2.13 -19.08
CA MET A 186 -9.52 1.45 -17.78
C MET A 186 -8.63 2.11 -16.72
N PHE A 187 -7.38 2.41 -17.05
CA PHE A 187 -6.47 3.10 -16.12
C PHE A 187 -6.92 4.53 -15.82
N ALA A 188 -7.36 5.28 -16.84
CA ALA A 188 -7.87 6.64 -16.67
C ALA A 188 -9.15 6.67 -15.81
N GLN A 189 -10.07 5.72 -16.02
CA GLN A 189 -11.28 5.59 -15.20
C GLN A 189 -10.94 5.32 -13.73
N VAL A 190 -10.05 4.35 -13.47
CA VAL A 190 -9.64 4.01 -12.09
C VAL A 190 -8.89 5.17 -11.46
N ALA A 191 -7.98 5.82 -12.18
CA ALA A 191 -7.25 7.00 -11.69
C ALA A 191 -8.20 8.16 -11.33
N ALA A 192 -9.27 8.38 -12.10
CA ALA A 192 -10.23 9.45 -11.83
C ALA A 192 -11.24 9.14 -10.70
N SER A 193 -11.24 7.91 -10.18
CA SER A 193 -12.16 7.46 -9.15
C SER A 193 -11.80 8.02 -7.77
N ARG A 194 -12.39 9.16 -7.39
CA ARG A 194 -12.05 9.89 -6.14
C ARG A 194 -12.28 9.09 -4.87
N PHE A 195 -13.35 8.31 -4.82
CA PHE A 195 -13.68 7.40 -3.73
C PHE A 195 -13.93 6.02 -4.29
N ARG A 196 -13.66 5.00 -3.48
CA ARG A 196 -13.83 3.61 -3.88
C ARG A 196 -15.23 3.34 -4.41
N ALA A 197 -15.29 2.83 -5.63
CA ALA A 197 -16.52 2.69 -6.42
C ALA A 197 -16.69 1.24 -6.94
N PRO A 198 -17.92 0.77 -7.14
CA PRO A 198 -18.16 -0.58 -7.68
C PRO A 198 -17.59 -0.79 -9.08
N ASP A 199 -17.48 0.25 -9.89
CA ASP A 199 -16.90 0.21 -11.23
C ASP A 199 -15.36 0.32 -11.24
N ASP A 200 -14.70 0.31 -10.08
CA ASP A 200 -13.24 0.24 -10.00
C ASP A 200 -12.68 -1.14 -10.42
N PHE A 201 -11.41 -1.12 -10.83
CA PHE A 201 -10.57 -2.31 -10.94
C PHE A 201 -9.49 -2.30 -9.85
N SER A 202 -9.28 -3.46 -9.22
CA SER A 202 -8.11 -3.68 -8.36
C SER A 202 -6.94 -4.11 -9.24
N ILE A 203 -6.23 -3.12 -9.80
CA ILE A 203 -5.23 -3.38 -10.84
C ILE A 203 -3.98 -4.06 -10.26
N PRO A 204 -3.20 -3.45 -9.35
CA PRO A 204 -1.97 -4.09 -8.88
C PRO A 204 -2.25 -5.25 -7.91
N ALA A 205 -3.18 -5.06 -6.97
CA ALA A 205 -3.45 -6.06 -5.93
C ALA A 205 -4.18 -7.33 -6.43
N SER A 206 -4.75 -7.31 -7.65
CA SER A 206 -5.50 -8.45 -8.21
C SER A 206 -5.22 -8.69 -9.69
N LEU A 207 -5.66 -7.79 -10.57
CA LEU A 207 -5.69 -8.03 -12.01
C LEU A 207 -4.29 -8.28 -12.61
N HIS A 208 -3.28 -7.55 -12.15
CA HIS A 208 -1.89 -7.71 -12.56
C HIS A 208 -1.40 -9.16 -12.45
N HIS A 209 -1.69 -9.82 -11.34
CA HIS A 209 -1.20 -11.17 -11.07
C HIS A 209 -1.81 -12.19 -12.01
N PHE A 210 -3.10 -12.08 -12.28
CA PHE A 210 -3.79 -12.98 -13.19
C PHE A 210 -3.43 -12.71 -14.66
N ASP A 211 -3.25 -11.44 -15.03
CA ASP A 211 -2.74 -11.07 -16.36
C ASP A 211 -1.30 -11.58 -16.56
N ALA A 212 -0.46 -11.48 -15.53
CA ALA A 212 0.88 -12.06 -15.52
C ALA A 212 0.83 -13.59 -15.65
N TYR A 213 -0.08 -14.27 -14.95
CA TYR A 213 -0.24 -15.71 -15.01
C TYR A 213 -0.69 -16.17 -16.41
N ALA A 214 -1.67 -15.48 -17.01
CA ALA A 214 -2.15 -15.74 -18.37
C ALA A 214 -1.04 -15.58 -19.42
N GLN A 215 -0.07 -14.68 -19.20
CA GLN A 215 1.08 -14.46 -20.08
C GLN A 215 2.31 -15.33 -19.73
N GLY A 216 2.22 -16.26 -18.76
CA GLY A 216 3.34 -17.10 -18.33
C GLY A 216 4.47 -16.32 -17.62
N ARG A 217 4.15 -15.17 -17.03
CA ARG A 217 5.07 -14.29 -16.27
C ARG A 217 4.93 -14.40 -14.76
N SER A 218 3.90 -15.10 -14.30
CA SER A 218 3.69 -15.42 -12.90
C SER A 218 3.37 -16.90 -12.70
N VAL A 219 3.54 -17.39 -11.48
CA VAL A 219 3.14 -18.73 -11.03
C VAL A 219 2.46 -18.63 -9.67
N GLU A 220 1.64 -19.62 -9.33
CA GLU A 220 1.10 -19.74 -7.97
C GLU A 220 2.22 -20.06 -6.97
N GLY A 221 2.18 -19.40 -5.82
CA GLY A 221 3.06 -19.64 -4.70
C GLY A 221 2.29 -19.97 -3.41
N THR A 222 3.03 -20.32 -2.37
CA THR A 222 2.51 -20.47 -1.02
C THR A 222 3.15 -19.45 -0.09
N ILE A 223 2.36 -18.94 0.85
CA ILE A 223 2.79 -17.99 1.87
C ILE A 223 2.00 -18.27 3.16
N GLY A 224 2.72 -18.35 4.27
CA GLY A 224 2.16 -18.40 5.61
C GLY A 224 1.48 -17.06 5.90
N TYR A 225 0.15 -17.04 5.89
CA TYR A 225 -0.65 -15.82 5.92
C TYR A 225 -1.81 -15.94 6.91
N GLN A 226 -2.08 -14.84 7.62
CA GLN A 226 -3.25 -14.70 8.46
C GLN A 226 -3.85 -13.29 8.31
N PHE A 227 -5.14 -13.22 7.99
CA PHE A 227 -5.94 -11.99 8.13
C PHE A 227 -6.52 -11.89 9.54
N VAL A 228 -6.51 -10.69 10.10
CA VAL A 228 -7.13 -10.34 11.39
C VAL A 228 -8.05 -9.17 11.17
N ASP A 229 -9.34 -9.41 11.42
CA ASP A 229 -10.35 -8.35 11.51
C ASP A 229 -10.31 -7.74 12.92
N LEU A 230 -10.13 -6.43 13.03
CA LEU A 230 -10.11 -5.73 14.32
C LEU A 230 -11.47 -5.64 15.01
N THR A 231 -12.57 -5.91 14.29
CA THR A 231 -13.92 -5.89 14.88
C THR A 231 -14.26 -7.17 15.67
N ARG A 232 -13.34 -8.14 15.70
CA ARG A 232 -13.54 -9.42 16.39
C ARG A 232 -13.67 -9.25 17.91
N GLU A 233 -14.64 -9.96 18.48
CA GLU A 233 -14.81 -10.04 19.94
C GLU A 233 -13.57 -10.64 20.63
N ASP A 234 -12.94 -11.63 20.00
CA ASP A 234 -11.76 -12.34 20.52
C ASP A 234 -10.40 -11.74 20.08
N LEU A 235 -10.37 -10.46 19.67
CA LEU A 235 -9.20 -9.78 19.12
C LEU A 235 -7.91 -9.98 19.94
N THR A 236 -7.97 -9.75 21.26
CA THR A 236 -6.81 -9.91 22.17
C THR A 236 -6.21 -11.31 22.10
N LEU A 237 -7.08 -12.34 22.09
CA LEU A 237 -6.64 -13.73 22.01
C LEU A 237 -6.02 -14.02 20.65
N GLN A 238 -6.61 -13.50 19.58
CA GLN A 238 -6.13 -13.70 18.22
C GLN A 238 -4.76 -13.04 17.99
N LEU A 239 -4.57 -11.79 18.41
CA LEU A 239 -3.28 -11.10 18.35
C LEU A 239 -2.24 -11.79 19.22
N GLY A 240 -2.61 -12.23 20.43
CA GLY A 240 -1.73 -12.98 21.33
C GLY A 240 -1.27 -14.32 20.75
N ARG A 241 -2.11 -15.00 19.96
CA ARG A 241 -1.73 -16.21 19.23
C ARG A 241 -0.76 -15.90 18.09
N ILE A 242 -1.06 -14.90 17.27
CA ILE A 242 -0.22 -14.52 16.12
C ILE A 242 1.17 -14.06 16.58
N ALA A 243 1.25 -13.31 17.69
CA ALA A 243 2.52 -12.86 18.27
C ALA A 243 3.50 -14.02 18.57
N ARG A 244 2.98 -15.23 18.82
CA ARG A 244 3.76 -16.43 19.18
C ARG A 244 3.94 -17.41 18.02
N ARG A 245 3.27 -17.20 16.88
CA ARG A 245 3.41 -18.08 15.71
C ARG A 245 4.72 -17.81 14.99
N THR A 246 5.38 -18.90 14.58
CA THR A 246 6.64 -18.89 13.83
C THR A 246 6.49 -19.45 12.42
N ASP A 247 5.32 -19.99 12.10
CA ASP A 247 4.97 -20.59 10.82
C ASP A 247 4.27 -19.60 9.85
N LEU A 248 4.06 -18.36 10.30
CA LEU A 248 3.52 -17.28 9.46
C LEU A 248 4.66 -16.43 8.90
N ASP A 249 4.54 -16.12 7.62
CA ASP A 249 5.42 -15.19 6.90
C ASP A 249 4.95 -13.76 7.12
N VAL A 250 3.64 -13.57 6.97
CA VAL A 250 2.97 -12.28 6.99
C VAL A 250 1.62 -12.35 7.72
N CYS A 251 1.19 -11.24 8.29
CA CYS A 251 -0.20 -11.05 8.69
C CYS A 251 -0.74 -9.73 8.19
N CYS A 252 -2.05 -9.69 7.95
CA CYS A 252 -2.78 -8.46 7.72
C CYS A 252 -3.68 -8.17 8.92
N ILE A 253 -3.71 -6.93 9.37
CA ILE A 253 -4.56 -6.46 10.47
C ILE A 253 -5.34 -5.25 9.98
N ASN A 254 -6.65 -5.39 9.80
CA ASN A 254 -7.49 -4.33 9.23
C ASN A 254 -8.94 -4.41 9.76
N GLU A 255 -9.73 -3.40 9.46
CA GLU A 255 -11.13 -3.25 9.80
C GLU A 255 -11.93 -2.74 8.59
N THR A 256 -13.25 -2.84 8.66
CA THR A 256 -14.13 -2.17 7.68
C THR A 256 -15.14 -1.24 8.34
N ASP A 257 -15.59 -1.58 9.54
CA ASP A 257 -16.61 -0.80 10.26
C ASP A 257 -16.39 -0.90 11.79
N LEU A 258 -15.33 -0.25 12.28
CA LEU A 258 -15.03 -0.24 13.71
C LEU A 258 -15.87 0.84 14.42
N PRO A 259 -16.73 0.48 15.39
CA PRO A 259 -17.51 1.46 16.14
C PRO A 259 -16.61 2.43 16.92
N GLN A 260 -16.98 3.71 16.97
CA GLN A 260 -16.18 4.74 17.66
C GLN A 260 -15.90 4.40 19.13
N ALA A 261 -16.82 3.71 19.80
CA ALA A 261 -16.69 3.28 21.19
C ALA A 261 -15.58 2.23 21.40
N GLU A 262 -15.18 1.51 20.35
CA GLU A 262 -14.21 0.42 20.39
C GLU A 262 -12.78 0.88 20.04
N VAL A 263 -12.62 2.08 19.46
CA VAL A 263 -11.34 2.59 18.93
C VAL A 263 -10.22 2.55 19.98
N ASP A 264 -10.46 3.06 21.18
CA ASP A 264 -9.44 3.11 22.24
C ASP A 264 -9.06 1.72 22.77
N ARG A 265 -10.00 0.76 22.72
CA ARG A 265 -9.72 -0.63 23.08
C ARG A 265 -8.84 -1.26 22.01
N VAL A 266 -9.24 -1.15 20.75
CA VAL A 266 -8.52 -1.72 19.61
C VAL A 266 -7.11 -1.13 19.47
N ASP A 267 -6.96 0.19 19.55
CA ASP A 267 -5.65 0.87 19.48
C ASP A 267 -4.69 0.34 20.56
N ARG A 268 -5.17 0.13 21.79
CA ARG A 268 -4.37 -0.45 22.88
C ARG A 268 -3.92 -1.88 22.58
N GLU A 269 -4.82 -2.71 22.06
CA GLU A 269 -4.52 -4.11 21.72
C GLU A 269 -3.53 -4.22 20.56
N VAL A 270 -3.70 -3.39 19.52
CA VAL A 270 -2.77 -3.31 18.38
C VAL A 270 -1.42 -2.79 18.84
N ARG A 271 -1.36 -1.72 19.65
CA ARG A 271 -0.09 -1.20 20.20
C ARG A 271 0.64 -2.25 21.03
N ARG A 272 -0.08 -3.00 21.86
CA ARG A 272 0.49 -4.11 22.63
C ARG A 272 1.08 -5.17 21.70
N PHE A 273 0.31 -5.62 20.71
CA PHE A 273 0.78 -6.58 19.72
C PHE A 273 2.03 -6.10 18.99
N LEU A 274 2.04 -4.87 18.49
CA LEU A 274 3.18 -4.30 17.76
C LEU A 274 4.41 -4.14 18.66
N THR A 275 4.22 -3.73 19.92
CA THR A 275 5.32 -3.60 20.89
C THR A 275 5.92 -4.97 21.23
N ASP A 276 5.07 -5.98 21.46
CA ASP A 276 5.51 -7.34 21.76
C ASP A 276 6.22 -7.97 20.54
N ARG A 277 5.71 -7.71 19.33
CA ARG A 277 6.20 -8.37 18.10
C ARG A 277 7.38 -7.65 17.45
N PHE A 278 7.47 -6.34 17.61
CA PHE A 278 8.48 -5.47 17.01
C PHE A 278 9.11 -4.53 18.07
N PRO A 279 9.79 -5.07 19.09
CA PRO A 279 10.23 -4.28 20.25
C PRO A 279 11.41 -3.33 19.99
N VAL A 280 12.27 -3.58 19.01
CA VAL A 280 13.56 -2.85 18.82
C VAL A 280 13.52 -1.88 17.65
N PRO A 281 13.43 -0.54 17.78
CA PRO A 281 13.35 0.43 16.66
C PRO A 281 14.13 0.06 15.38
N SER A 282 13.50 0.18 14.20
CA SER A 282 14.18 -0.07 12.93
C SER A 282 15.18 1.05 12.61
N SER A 283 16.09 0.83 11.67
CA SER A 283 17.04 1.87 11.20
C SER A 283 16.33 3.07 10.55
N PHE A 284 15.05 2.93 10.22
CA PHE A 284 14.21 3.95 9.63
C PHE A 284 13.47 4.81 10.67
N GLU A 285 13.56 4.45 11.95
CA GLU A 285 12.97 5.22 13.04
C GLU A 285 13.99 6.24 13.56
N LEU A 286 13.55 7.47 13.83
CA LEU A 286 14.34 8.46 14.56
C LEU A 286 14.65 7.91 15.95
N THR A 287 15.92 7.95 16.34
CA THR A 287 16.28 7.57 17.71
C THR A 287 15.95 8.71 18.66
N ALA A 288 15.53 8.39 19.89
CA ALA A 288 15.19 9.39 20.93
C ALA A 288 16.39 10.28 21.36
N CYS A 289 17.52 10.25 20.66
CA CYS A 289 18.69 11.09 20.85
C CYS A 289 18.92 12.12 19.72
N ASP A 290 18.10 12.12 18.66
CA ASP A 290 18.26 13.05 17.53
C ASP A 290 17.53 14.40 17.71
N ASP A 291 17.34 14.84 18.96
CA ASP A 291 16.99 16.24 19.28
C ASP A 291 18.25 17.14 19.14
N SER A 292 18.83 17.19 17.94
CA SER A 292 19.68 18.32 17.56
C SER A 292 18.75 19.48 17.16
N PRO A 293 18.88 20.68 17.75
CA PRO A 293 17.99 21.78 17.44
C PRO A 293 18.11 22.11 15.96
N VAL A 294 17.00 21.97 15.23
CA VAL A 294 16.86 22.41 13.84
C VAL A 294 17.19 23.90 13.82
N ALA A 295 18.40 24.23 13.39
CA ALA A 295 18.80 25.60 13.14
C ALA A 295 17.86 26.17 12.07
N ALA A 296 17.04 27.13 12.48
CA ALA A 296 16.22 27.94 11.59
C ALA A 296 17.12 28.48 10.47
N ARG A 297 17.00 27.91 9.27
CA ARG A 297 17.58 28.49 8.06
C ARG A 297 16.82 29.77 7.76
N ALA A 298 17.32 30.87 8.31
CA ALA A 298 16.98 32.22 7.91
C ALA A 298 17.23 32.35 6.40
N GLY A 299 16.16 32.48 5.64
CA GLY A 299 16.21 32.86 4.24
C GLY A 299 16.80 34.25 4.11
N ASN A 300 18.06 34.31 3.67
CA ASN A 300 18.68 35.55 3.23
C ASN A 300 18.10 35.89 1.84
N ARG A 301 17.10 36.77 1.78
CA ARG A 301 16.82 37.57 0.59
C ARG A 301 16.56 39.01 1.00
N SER A 302 17.46 39.84 0.50
CA SER A 302 17.48 41.29 0.54
C SER A 302 16.17 41.92 0.09
N SER A 303 15.79 42.96 0.83
CA SER A 303 14.78 43.96 0.56
C SER A 303 14.93 44.67 -0.80
N THR A 304 13.82 44.85 -1.51
CA THR A 304 13.44 46.15 -2.10
C THR A 304 11.93 46.22 -2.41
N THR A 305 11.28 47.23 -1.81
CA THR A 305 10.15 48.07 -2.28
C THR A 305 8.73 47.48 -2.49
N ASN A 306 7.93 47.61 -1.43
CA ASN A 306 6.68 48.40 -1.29
C ASN A 306 5.86 48.79 -2.55
N GLN A 307 4.64 48.21 -2.67
CA GLN A 307 3.39 48.57 -3.40
C GLN A 307 2.79 47.24 -3.91
N ASP A 308 1.60 46.75 -3.59
CA ASP A 308 0.34 47.36 -3.19
C ASP A 308 -0.45 46.40 -2.28
N ARG A 309 -1.05 46.95 -1.22
CA ARG A 309 -2.22 46.38 -0.53
C ARG A 309 -3.44 47.07 -1.12
N GLN A 310 -4.41 46.32 -1.65
CA GLN A 310 -5.86 46.46 -1.42
C GLN A 310 -6.66 45.69 -2.48
N ASN A 311 -7.87 45.29 -2.08
CA ASN A 311 -8.99 44.72 -2.86
C ASN A 311 -9.01 43.18 -2.90
N TYR A 312 -10.06 42.45 -2.51
CA TYR A 312 -11.50 42.76 -2.39
C TYR A 312 -12.13 41.96 -1.25
N ALA A 313 -13.05 42.61 -0.53
CA ALA A 313 -14.11 41.98 0.26
C ALA A 313 -15.47 42.36 -0.35
N PHE A 314 -16.46 41.49 -0.12
CA PHE A 314 -17.91 41.65 -0.32
C PHE A 314 -18.49 41.61 -1.74
N THR A 315 -19.42 40.66 -1.96
CA THR A 315 -20.84 40.95 -2.24
C THR A 315 -21.72 39.74 -1.87
N ARG A 316 -22.71 39.97 -0.99
CA ARG A 316 -23.97 39.23 -0.87
C ARG A 316 -25.05 40.11 -1.51
N GLU A 317 -25.94 39.52 -2.31
CA GLU A 317 -27.41 39.78 -2.39
C GLU A 317 -28.00 38.92 -3.52
N LYS A 318 -28.87 37.95 -3.20
CA LYS A 318 -30.36 38.00 -3.21
C LYS A 318 -30.99 38.15 -4.60
N ALA A 319 -31.71 37.11 -5.02
CA ALA A 319 -32.97 37.20 -5.77
C ALA A 319 -33.76 35.89 -5.61
N GLY A 320 -35.04 35.98 -5.21
CA GLY A 320 -36.01 34.87 -5.19
C GLY A 320 -36.42 34.42 -3.80
#